data_AF-A0A1H6IIL5-F1
#
_entry.id   AF-A0A1H6IIL5-F1
#
_cell.length_a   1.000
_cell.length_b   1.000
_cell.length_c   1.000
_cell.angle_alpha   90.00
_cell.angle_beta   90.00
_cell.angle_gamma   90.00
#
_symmetry.space_group_name_H-M   'P 1'
#
loop_
_entity.id
_entity.type
_entity.pdbx_description
1 polymer ?
#
loop_
_entity_poly.entity_id
_entity_poly.type
_entity_poly.pdbx_seq_one_letter_code
_entity_poly.pdbx_strand_id
1 'polypeptide(L)'
;MKNADKQTDIIPEKIHKRLHLIYFTLKALIVAAIFFILYIALFTKIMGLPDKGTEESPFLFHQYCGTFFVEFDRDNSFASDADYSAYLERNNATVEQTAAETVLSYLRMIPSLVLIAAMILALRSGDKKQIFSGRAWRYFLFGGALYAVGNIYAYIDSNFFDKTSAFDGMTSVFTERRQYCQIYDILGIPFIMICGAFVLLMYEKQLQNKDSAKVSNTLKSFSALIIAVSAGFIAWRLGVRTYELIRVMSGDKYSVWLPFTVMESQTRYMCRLPFEDAVSAQAYKNVILFRYLRDLPVFALTGAAVLAFVRVLLNTAKGEFNTKRNRKHLRNSMLLLTSASLILNIAGWFETDLFNRSFTGIFGNTTYTIALRAMTEPLLYVAVIWFFGTYLQAIPEKSE
;
A
#
# COMPACT_ATOMS: atom_id res chain seq x y z
N MET A 1 3.22 53.80 -12.05
CA MET A 1 2.72 53.22 -10.78
C MET A 1 3.62 52.06 -10.40
N LYS A 2 4.11 52.07 -9.16
CA LYS A 2 5.18 51.20 -8.65
C LYS A 2 4.81 49.72 -8.80
N ASN A 3 5.76 48.93 -9.29
CA ASN A 3 5.81 47.49 -9.11
C ASN A 3 5.69 47.23 -7.60
N ALA A 4 4.52 46.81 -7.15
CA ALA A 4 4.37 46.19 -5.85
C ALA A 4 5.25 44.94 -5.88
N ASP A 5 6.33 44.97 -5.12
CA ASP A 5 7.25 43.87 -4.94
C ASP A 5 6.48 42.55 -4.77
N LYS A 6 6.96 41.52 -5.47
CA LYS A 6 6.56 40.11 -5.36
C LYS A 6 6.89 39.57 -3.96
N GLN A 7 6.25 40.09 -2.94
CA GLN A 7 6.35 39.60 -1.56
C GLN A 7 5.69 38.22 -1.41
N THR A 8 4.99 37.73 -2.43
CA THR A 8 4.26 36.47 -2.49
C THR A 8 5.11 35.23 -2.79
N ASP A 9 6.39 35.38 -3.14
CA ASP A 9 7.22 34.26 -3.62
C ASP A 9 8.11 33.64 -2.53
N ILE A 10 8.16 34.19 -1.31
CA ILE A 10 9.06 33.67 -0.25
C ILE A 10 8.31 32.68 0.65
N ILE A 11 8.69 31.40 0.56
CA ILE A 11 8.19 30.34 1.46
C ILE A 11 8.58 30.69 2.91
N PRO A 12 7.65 30.62 3.89
CA PRO A 12 7.98 30.80 5.30
C PRO A 12 9.10 29.86 5.75
N GLU A 13 10.05 30.37 6.54
CA GLU A 13 11.25 29.60 6.93
C GLU A 13 10.93 28.26 7.60
N LYS A 14 9.88 28.21 8.44
CA LYS A 14 9.39 26.98 9.08
C LYS A 14 8.92 25.94 8.06
N ILE A 15 8.29 26.37 6.97
CA ILE A 15 7.83 25.48 5.89
C ILE A 15 9.01 25.07 5.02
N HIS A 16 9.93 25.97 4.73
CA HIS A 16 11.18 25.67 4.04
C HIS A 16 11.99 24.58 4.75
N LYS A 17 12.17 24.67 6.07
CA LYS A 17 12.84 23.63 6.88
C LYS A 17 12.16 22.25 6.76
N ARG A 18 10.81 22.21 6.73
CA ARG A 18 10.05 20.96 6.55
C ARG A 18 10.22 20.36 5.16
N LEU A 19 10.18 21.20 4.11
CA LEU A 19 10.42 20.76 2.74
C LEU A 19 11.84 20.25 2.55
N HIS A 20 12.82 20.93 3.16
CA HIS A 20 14.21 20.48 3.16
C HIS A 20 14.38 19.14 3.87
N LEU A 21 13.73 18.94 5.02
CA LEU A 21 13.72 17.65 5.72
C LEU A 21 13.12 16.55 4.84
N ILE A 22 11.96 16.79 4.22
CA ILE A 22 11.32 15.84 3.30
C ILE A 22 12.25 15.49 2.13
N TYR A 23 12.89 16.51 1.54
CA TYR A 23 13.84 16.35 0.45
C TYR A 23 15.06 15.52 0.86
N PHE A 24 15.63 15.79 2.03
CA PHE A 24 16.71 15.01 2.61
C PHE A 24 16.29 13.55 2.86
N THR A 25 15.11 13.32 3.47
CA THR A 25 14.59 11.97 3.73
C THR A 25 14.40 11.19 2.45
N LEU A 26 13.83 11.77 1.39
CA LEU A 26 13.64 11.08 0.12
C LEU A 26 14.97 10.74 -0.56
N LYS A 27 15.96 11.63 -0.50
CA LYS A 27 17.32 11.31 -0.97
C LYS A 27 17.93 10.16 -0.18
N ALA A 28 17.82 10.19 1.15
CA ALA A 28 18.34 9.14 2.01
C ALA A 28 17.68 7.79 1.71
N LEU A 29 16.36 7.76 1.48
CA LEU A 29 15.63 6.54 1.11
C LEU A 29 16.11 5.95 -0.22
N ILE A 30 16.45 6.77 -1.21
CA ILE A 30 16.99 6.29 -2.49
C ILE A 30 18.37 5.71 -2.31
N VAL A 31 19.24 6.42 -1.57
CA VAL A 31 20.59 5.92 -1.30
C VAL A 31 20.52 4.60 -0.54
N ALA A 32 19.64 4.50 0.45
CA ALA A 32 19.39 3.26 1.19
C ALA A 32 18.85 2.15 0.28
N ALA A 33 17.91 2.44 -0.61
CA ALA A 33 17.36 1.45 -1.55
C ALA A 33 18.43 0.95 -2.54
N ILE A 34 19.21 1.86 -3.12
CA ILE A 34 20.34 1.50 -4.01
C ILE A 34 21.35 0.66 -3.25
N PHE A 35 21.73 1.08 -2.05
CA PHE A 35 22.66 0.34 -1.20
C PHE A 35 22.12 -1.04 -0.86
N PHE A 36 20.83 -1.16 -0.53
CA PHE A 36 20.20 -2.43 -0.21
C PHE A 36 20.16 -3.38 -1.42
N ILE A 37 19.82 -2.88 -2.62
CA ILE A 37 19.84 -3.68 -3.86
C ILE A 37 21.26 -4.18 -4.15
N LEU A 38 22.26 -3.29 -4.05
CA LEU A 38 23.66 -3.64 -4.27
C LEU A 38 24.17 -4.61 -3.20
N TYR A 39 23.76 -4.41 -1.94
CA TYR A 39 24.12 -5.26 -0.83
C TYR A 39 23.55 -6.67 -1.01
N ILE A 40 22.27 -6.81 -1.35
CA ILE A 40 21.68 -8.12 -1.67
C ILE A 40 22.44 -8.74 -2.83
N ALA A 41 22.55 -8.07 -3.98
CA ALA A 41 23.21 -8.64 -5.16
C ALA A 41 24.66 -9.08 -4.89
N LEU A 42 25.40 -8.33 -4.08
CA LEU A 42 26.78 -8.64 -3.70
C LEU A 42 26.85 -9.75 -2.65
N PHE A 43 26.00 -9.70 -1.62
CA PHE A 43 25.98 -10.67 -0.52
C PHE A 43 25.54 -12.05 -1.01
N THR A 44 24.48 -12.13 -1.82
CA THR A 44 24.02 -13.35 -2.46
C THR A 44 25.15 -13.99 -3.30
N LYS A 45 25.87 -13.17 -4.08
CA LYS A 45 26.98 -13.62 -4.92
C LYS A 45 28.21 -14.06 -4.13
N ILE A 46 28.52 -13.42 -3.00
CA ILE A 46 29.70 -13.72 -2.17
C ILE A 46 29.46 -14.93 -1.27
N MET A 47 28.28 -15.02 -0.66
CA MET A 47 27.99 -16.06 0.32
C MET A 47 27.55 -17.39 -0.31
N GLY A 48 27.31 -17.40 -1.64
CA GLY A 48 26.83 -18.59 -2.34
C GLY A 48 25.51 -19.12 -1.76
N LEU A 49 24.72 -18.24 -1.13
CA LEU A 49 23.45 -18.62 -0.54
C LEU A 49 22.51 -19.05 -1.68
N PRO A 50 21.84 -20.20 -1.56
CA PRO A 50 20.92 -20.63 -2.59
C PRO A 50 19.76 -19.63 -2.67
N ASP A 51 19.50 -19.12 -3.87
CA ASP A 51 18.39 -18.19 -4.17
C ASP A 51 17.01 -18.87 -4.12
N LYS A 52 16.98 -20.18 -3.84
CA LYS A 52 15.79 -21.04 -3.89
C LYS A 52 15.89 -22.13 -2.82
N GLY A 53 14.76 -22.69 -2.40
CA GLY A 53 14.71 -23.82 -1.48
C GLY A 53 15.57 -24.99 -1.99
N THR A 54 16.29 -25.64 -1.09
CA THR A 54 17.14 -26.80 -1.38
C THR A 54 16.56 -28.04 -0.71
N GLU A 55 16.93 -29.24 -1.17
CA GLU A 55 16.56 -30.47 -0.45
C GLU A 55 17.10 -30.50 0.99
N GLU A 56 18.20 -29.78 1.23
CA GLU A 56 18.84 -29.64 2.54
C GLU A 56 18.17 -28.60 3.47
N SER A 57 17.36 -27.70 2.93
CA SER A 57 16.61 -26.69 3.69
C SER A 57 15.11 -26.98 3.62
N PRO A 58 14.45 -27.38 4.71
CA PRO A 58 13.01 -27.60 4.70
C PRO A 58 12.23 -26.32 4.48
N PHE A 59 12.81 -25.14 4.76
CA PHE A 59 12.19 -23.83 4.57
C PHE A 59 12.13 -23.43 3.09
N LEU A 60 10.98 -22.94 2.66
CA LEU A 60 10.74 -22.41 1.31
C LEU A 60 10.58 -20.89 1.29
N PHE A 61 9.52 -20.36 1.92
CA PHE A 61 9.23 -18.91 1.94
C PHE A 61 8.18 -18.56 3.00
N HIS A 62 7.87 -17.27 3.14
CA HIS A 62 6.81 -16.78 4.02
C HIS A 62 5.62 -16.26 3.23
N GLN A 63 4.40 -16.53 3.71
CA GLN A 63 3.20 -15.87 3.23
C GLN A 63 2.59 -14.97 4.30
N TYR A 64 2.32 -13.73 3.93
CA TYR A 64 1.94 -12.68 4.87
C TYR A 64 0.44 -12.39 4.78
N CYS A 65 -0.27 -12.48 5.90
CA CYS A 65 -1.68 -12.09 6.02
C CYS A 65 -1.80 -10.91 7.01
N GLY A 66 -1.53 -9.71 6.50
CA GLY A 66 -1.58 -8.50 7.32
C GLY A 66 -0.54 -8.54 8.44
N THR A 67 -0.98 -8.84 9.65
CA THR A 67 -0.20 -8.78 10.89
C THR A 67 0.41 -10.10 11.35
N PHE A 68 0.29 -11.15 10.56
CA PHE A 68 1.03 -12.39 10.78
C PHE A 68 1.53 -12.97 9.47
N PHE A 69 2.49 -13.87 9.55
CA PHE A 69 2.85 -14.75 8.45
C PHE A 69 2.79 -16.21 8.90
N VAL A 70 2.67 -17.08 7.89
CA VAL A 70 2.88 -18.52 8.03
C VAL A 70 4.15 -18.88 7.27
N GLU A 71 4.90 -19.80 7.86
CA GLU A 71 6.10 -20.39 7.27
C GLU A 71 5.69 -21.55 6.37
N PHE A 72 6.27 -21.58 5.17
CA PHE A 72 6.13 -22.71 4.26
C PHE A 72 7.38 -23.56 4.34
N ASP A 73 7.19 -24.81 4.74
CA ASP A 73 8.22 -25.81 4.78
C ASP A 73 7.75 -27.11 4.10
N ARG A 74 8.67 -28.04 3.86
CA ARG A 74 8.37 -29.36 3.29
C ARG A 74 7.24 -30.06 4.06
N ASP A 75 7.33 -30.09 5.37
CA ASP A 75 6.52 -30.94 6.25
C ASP A 75 5.07 -30.45 6.35
N ASN A 76 4.85 -29.15 6.16
CA ASN A 76 3.55 -28.50 6.33
C ASN A 76 2.84 -28.16 5.01
N SER A 77 3.52 -28.28 3.87
CA SER A 77 3.04 -27.78 2.58
C SER A 77 2.81 -28.84 1.50
N PHE A 78 3.33 -30.06 1.66
CA PHE A 78 3.30 -31.11 0.63
C PHE A 78 2.70 -32.41 1.16
N ALA A 79 2.06 -33.20 0.27
CA ALA A 79 1.46 -34.49 0.64
C ALA A 79 2.52 -35.57 0.83
N SER A 80 3.62 -35.43 0.09
CA SER A 80 4.65 -36.44 -0.03
C SER A 80 5.99 -35.81 -0.41
N ASP A 81 7.06 -36.54 -0.15
CA ASP A 81 8.41 -36.17 -0.57
C ASP A 81 8.52 -36.08 -2.09
N ALA A 82 7.76 -36.89 -2.82
CA ALA A 82 7.71 -36.84 -4.27
C ALA A 82 7.12 -35.51 -4.78
N ASP A 83 6.08 -35.00 -4.12
CA ASP A 83 5.49 -33.69 -4.46
C ASP A 83 6.46 -32.54 -4.13
N TYR A 84 7.19 -32.65 -3.02
CA TYR A 84 8.22 -31.69 -2.65
C TYR A 84 9.39 -31.68 -3.64
N SER A 85 9.94 -32.86 -3.98
CA SER A 85 11.00 -32.98 -4.98
C SER A 85 10.55 -32.50 -6.36
N ALA A 86 9.32 -32.82 -6.79
CA ALA A 86 8.78 -32.31 -8.06
C ALA A 86 8.62 -30.78 -8.06
N TYR A 87 8.23 -30.19 -6.92
CA TYR A 87 8.19 -28.73 -6.74
C TYR A 87 9.59 -28.12 -6.83
N LEU A 88 10.58 -28.73 -6.16
CA LEU A 88 11.96 -28.27 -6.21
C LEU A 88 12.55 -28.40 -7.61
N GLU A 89 12.37 -29.52 -8.30
CA GLU A 89 12.83 -29.70 -9.68
C GLU A 89 12.23 -28.63 -10.61
N ARG A 90 10.93 -28.35 -10.50
CA ARG A 90 10.27 -27.33 -11.31
C ARG A 90 10.78 -25.92 -11.02
N ASN A 91 10.94 -25.56 -9.74
CA ASN A 91 11.35 -24.22 -9.33
C ASN A 91 12.86 -24.00 -9.45
N ASN A 92 13.68 -25.04 -9.24
CA ASN A 92 15.13 -25.00 -9.34
C ASN A 92 15.65 -25.30 -10.74
N ALA A 93 14.80 -25.79 -11.66
CA ALA A 93 15.14 -25.87 -13.07
C ALA A 93 15.75 -24.54 -13.52
N THR A 94 16.89 -24.62 -14.19
CA THR A 94 17.53 -23.48 -14.84
C THR A 94 16.60 -22.95 -15.91
N VAL A 95 15.77 -21.98 -15.53
CA VAL A 95 15.08 -21.14 -16.49
C VAL A 95 16.18 -20.27 -17.09
N GLU A 96 16.66 -20.64 -18.28
CA GLU A 96 17.48 -19.75 -19.10
C GLU A 96 16.62 -18.52 -19.42
N GLN A 97 16.69 -17.51 -18.54
CA GLN A 97 16.05 -16.24 -18.81
C GLN A 97 16.80 -15.61 -19.98
N THR A 98 16.06 -15.37 -21.06
CA THR A 98 16.58 -14.61 -22.18
C THR A 98 17.00 -13.21 -21.69
N ALA A 99 17.94 -12.58 -22.42
CA ALA A 99 18.34 -11.20 -22.11
C ALA A 99 17.11 -10.25 -22.08
N ALA A 100 16.09 -10.54 -22.90
CA ALA A 100 14.83 -9.81 -22.92
C ALA A 100 14.03 -9.96 -21.62
N GLU A 101 13.90 -11.17 -21.07
CA GLU A 101 13.20 -11.42 -19.79
C GLU A 101 13.94 -10.82 -18.60
N THR A 102 15.27 -10.89 -18.61
CA THR A 102 16.11 -10.22 -17.61
C THR A 102 15.92 -8.71 -17.66
N VAL A 103 15.88 -8.11 -18.85
CA VAL A 103 15.59 -6.68 -18.99
C VAL A 103 14.18 -6.36 -18.53
N LEU A 104 13.18 -7.18 -18.89
CA LEU A 104 11.78 -7.00 -18.52
C LEU A 104 11.58 -7.00 -17.00
N SER A 105 12.31 -7.83 -16.24
CA SER A 105 12.24 -7.86 -14.79
C SER A 105 12.74 -6.55 -14.16
N TYR A 106 13.84 -5.99 -14.66
CA TYR A 106 14.31 -4.65 -14.25
C TYR A 106 13.34 -3.52 -14.65
N LEU A 107 12.66 -3.64 -15.79
CA LEU A 107 11.65 -2.67 -16.21
C LEU A 107 10.49 -2.58 -15.21
N ARG A 108 10.17 -3.64 -14.44
CA ARG A 108 9.13 -3.63 -13.40
C ARG A 108 9.45 -2.69 -12.22
N MET A 109 10.72 -2.36 -11.99
CA MET A 109 11.14 -1.42 -10.93
C MET A 109 11.09 0.05 -11.37
N ILE A 110 11.06 0.30 -12.69
CA ILE A 110 11.12 1.65 -13.25
C ILE A 110 9.96 2.56 -12.77
N PRO A 111 8.70 2.11 -12.69
CA PRO A 111 7.60 2.97 -12.22
C PRO A 111 7.87 3.55 -10.83
N SER A 112 8.39 2.74 -9.89
CA SER A 112 8.75 3.18 -8.53
C SER A 112 9.91 4.16 -8.53
N LEU A 113 10.95 3.91 -9.32
CA LEU A 113 12.10 4.83 -9.45
C LEU A 113 11.69 6.16 -10.09
N VAL A 114 10.82 6.13 -11.10
CA VAL A 114 10.30 7.34 -11.76
C VAL A 114 9.42 8.14 -10.81
N LEU A 115 8.58 7.49 -10.00
CA LEU A 115 7.79 8.14 -8.95
C LEU A 115 8.70 8.94 -8.01
N ILE A 116 9.73 8.27 -7.48
CA ILE A 116 10.67 8.86 -6.54
C ILE A 116 11.44 10.01 -7.20
N ALA A 117 11.96 9.81 -8.42
CA ALA A 117 12.64 10.86 -9.18
C ALA A 117 11.73 12.07 -9.43
N ALA A 118 10.46 11.85 -9.78
CA ALA A 118 9.48 12.92 -9.98
C ALA A 118 9.21 13.68 -8.67
N MET A 119 9.11 12.99 -7.53
CA MET A 119 8.99 13.63 -6.21
C MET A 119 10.22 14.48 -5.88
N ILE A 120 11.44 14.00 -6.14
CA ILE A 120 12.67 14.77 -5.94
C ILE A 120 12.68 16.02 -6.83
N LEU A 121 12.31 15.89 -8.10
CA LEU A 121 12.28 17.01 -9.03
C LEU A 121 11.26 18.07 -8.60
N ALA A 122 10.09 17.63 -8.12
CA ALA A 122 9.09 18.51 -7.55
C ALA A 122 9.58 19.22 -6.27
N LEU A 123 10.40 18.54 -5.46
CA LEU A 123 10.99 19.12 -4.23
C LEU A 123 12.15 20.06 -4.51
N ARG A 124 12.95 19.78 -5.55
CA ARG A 124 14.04 20.65 -5.99
C ARG A 124 13.54 22.02 -6.42
N SER A 125 12.32 22.11 -6.98
CA SER A 125 11.68 23.41 -7.21
C SER A 125 11.33 24.15 -5.92
N GLY A 126 11.05 23.43 -4.82
CA GLY A 126 10.74 24.03 -3.52
C GLY A 126 11.97 24.48 -2.72
N ASP A 127 13.09 23.77 -2.83
CA ASP A 127 14.37 24.07 -2.16
C ASP A 127 14.98 25.42 -2.64
N LYS A 128 14.60 25.88 -3.84
CA LYS A 128 15.00 27.20 -4.36
C LYS A 128 14.20 28.37 -3.79
N LYS A 129 13.36 28.14 -2.77
CA LYS A 129 12.33 29.06 -2.28
C LYS A 129 11.36 29.57 -3.36
N GLN A 130 11.32 28.93 -4.53
CA GLN A 130 10.49 29.26 -5.67
C GLN A 130 9.51 28.13 -5.95
N ILE A 131 8.74 27.75 -4.92
CA ILE A 131 7.52 27.00 -5.21
C ILE A 131 6.73 27.91 -6.15
N PHE A 132 6.19 27.36 -7.23
CA PHE A 132 5.45 28.05 -8.29
C PHE A 132 6.25 28.56 -9.51
N SER A 133 7.47 28.07 -9.77
CA SER A 133 8.05 28.13 -11.13
C SER A 133 7.44 27.06 -12.08
N GLY A 134 6.12 27.14 -12.29
CA GLY A 134 5.33 26.61 -13.43
C GLY A 134 5.33 25.10 -13.76
N ARG A 135 6.12 24.26 -13.09
CA ARG A 135 6.31 22.84 -13.49
C ARG A 135 6.14 21.81 -12.38
N ALA A 136 6.03 22.20 -11.11
CA ALA A 136 5.94 21.27 -9.98
C ALA A 136 4.74 20.29 -10.11
N TRP A 137 3.57 20.79 -10.48
CA TRP A 137 2.37 19.96 -10.67
C TRP A 137 2.54 18.92 -11.80
N ARG A 138 3.35 19.21 -12.82
CA ARG A 138 3.62 18.27 -13.92
C ARG A 138 4.38 17.04 -13.43
N TYR A 139 5.32 17.22 -12.50
CA TYR A 139 6.05 16.10 -11.90
C TYR A 139 5.14 15.23 -11.02
N PHE A 140 4.27 15.84 -10.22
CA PHE A 140 3.25 15.09 -9.46
C PHE A 140 2.32 14.30 -10.38
N LEU A 141 1.85 14.92 -11.47
CA LEU A 141 0.94 14.29 -12.42
C LEU A 141 1.63 13.15 -13.18
N PHE A 142 2.81 13.40 -13.74
CA PHE A 142 3.56 12.42 -14.52
C PHE A 142 4.02 11.24 -13.64
N GLY A 143 4.57 11.52 -12.46
CA GLY A 143 4.97 10.49 -11.50
C GLY A 143 3.78 9.64 -11.06
N GLY A 144 2.67 10.28 -10.66
CA GLY A 144 1.45 9.57 -10.27
C GLY A 144 0.86 8.73 -11.41
N ALA A 145 0.80 9.26 -12.63
CA ALA A 145 0.26 8.53 -13.78
C ALA A 145 1.12 7.33 -14.18
N LEU A 146 2.45 7.49 -14.29
CA LEU A 146 3.34 6.38 -14.62
C LEU A 146 3.34 5.29 -13.56
N TYR A 147 3.30 5.69 -12.28
CA TYR A 147 3.22 4.72 -11.18
C TYR A 147 1.90 3.95 -11.21
N ALA A 148 0.78 4.63 -11.51
CA ALA A 148 -0.51 3.95 -11.71
C ALA A 148 -0.46 2.96 -12.88
N VAL A 149 0.09 3.36 -14.03
CA VAL A 149 0.22 2.48 -15.21
C VAL A 149 1.09 1.27 -14.90
N GLY A 150 2.23 1.48 -14.24
CA GLY A 150 3.13 0.39 -13.82
C GLY A 150 2.47 -0.60 -12.87
N ASN A 151 1.76 -0.10 -11.85
CA ASN A 151 1.04 -0.95 -10.90
C ASN A 151 -0.13 -1.71 -11.57
N ILE A 152 -0.86 -1.07 -12.48
CA ILE A 152 -1.92 -1.74 -13.25
C ILE A 152 -1.33 -2.83 -14.15
N TYR A 153 -0.24 -2.53 -14.87
CA TYR A 153 0.42 -3.50 -15.73
C TYR A 153 0.88 -4.72 -14.93
N ALA A 154 1.59 -4.51 -13.83
CA ALA A 154 2.13 -5.60 -13.03
C ALA A 154 1.02 -6.39 -12.31
N TYR A 155 -0.09 -5.74 -11.96
CA TYR A 155 -1.30 -6.43 -11.50
C TYR A 155 -1.93 -7.29 -12.60
N ILE A 156 -2.10 -6.76 -13.81
CA ILE A 156 -2.69 -7.53 -14.92
C ILE A 156 -1.81 -8.73 -15.27
N ASP A 157 -0.50 -8.51 -15.39
CA ASP A 157 0.50 -9.53 -15.65
C ASP A 157 0.45 -10.67 -14.64
N SER A 158 0.60 -10.36 -13.34
CA SER A 158 0.64 -11.36 -12.27
C SER A 158 -0.67 -12.12 -12.03
N ASN A 159 -1.81 -11.60 -12.49
CA ASN A 159 -3.11 -12.19 -12.15
C ASN A 159 -3.86 -12.77 -13.35
N PHE A 160 -3.57 -12.33 -14.57
CA PHE A 160 -4.29 -12.79 -15.77
C PHE A 160 -3.37 -13.48 -16.79
N PHE A 161 -2.06 -13.19 -16.76
CA PHE A 161 -1.10 -13.75 -17.71
C PHE A 161 -0.14 -14.74 -17.07
N ASP A 162 0.21 -14.55 -15.80
CA ASP A 162 1.02 -15.50 -15.05
C ASP A 162 0.18 -16.74 -14.72
N LYS A 163 0.59 -17.90 -15.26
CA LYS A 163 -0.05 -19.16 -14.94
C LYS A 163 0.30 -19.45 -13.49
N THR A 164 -0.71 -19.52 -12.61
CA THR A 164 -0.56 -19.94 -11.21
C THR A 164 -0.15 -21.42 -11.04
N SER A 165 0.77 -21.92 -11.86
CA SER A 165 1.36 -23.28 -11.80
C SER A 165 2.52 -23.38 -10.80
N ALA A 166 2.87 -22.29 -10.12
CA ALA A 166 3.94 -22.24 -9.12
C ALA A 166 3.59 -22.99 -7.81
N PHE A 167 2.34 -23.44 -7.65
CA PHE A 167 1.87 -24.09 -6.42
C PHE A 167 1.19 -25.46 -6.68
N ASP A 168 1.33 -26.00 -7.90
CA ASP A 168 0.86 -27.36 -8.20
C ASP A 168 1.64 -28.38 -7.34
N GLY A 169 0.93 -29.33 -6.72
CA GLY A 169 1.52 -30.35 -5.83
C GLY A 169 1.54 -29.96 -4.35
N MET A 170 1.23 -28.71 -4.00
CA MET A 170 1.00 -28.33 -2.59
C MET A 170 -0.33 -28.89 -2.11
N THR A 171 -0.40 -29.30 -0.84
CA THR A 171 -1.63 -29.81 -0.23
C THR A 171 -2.39 -28.75 0.54
N SER A 172 -3.58 -29.14 1.01
CA SER A 172 -4.35 -28.39 2.00
C SER A 172 -4.93 -27.07 1.47
N VAL A 173 -5.04 -26.09 2.36
CA VAL A 173 -5.76 -24.81 2.25
C VAL A 173 -5.32 -23.91 1.09
N PHE A 174 -4.20 -24.25 0.47
CA PHE A 174 -3.55 -23.49 -0.60
C PHE A 174 -3.80 -24.05 -2.00
N THR A 175 -4.53 -25.16 -2.13
CA THR A 175 -5.01 -25.72 -3.41
C THR A 175 -6.15 -24.90 -4.01
N GLU A 176 -7.00 -24.31 -3.16
CA GLU A 176 -8.13 -23.48 -3.58
C GLU A 176 -7.83 -21.99 -3.36
N ARG A 177 -6.93 -21.41 -4.16
CA ARG A 177 -6.63 -19.98 -4.12
C ARG A 177 -7.61 -19.18 -4.96
N ARG A 178 -8.01 -18.01 -4.46
CA ARG A 178 -8.76 -17.03 -5.24
C ARG A 178 -7.96 -15.75 -5.37
N GLN A 179 -8.12 -15.05 -6.48
CA GLN A 179 -7.48 -13.76 -6.67
C GLN A 179 -7.91 -12.75 -5.60
N TYR A 180 -6.95 -12.02 -5.01
CA TYR A 180 -7.26 -10.95 -4.06
C TYR A 180 -6.97 -9.57 -4.66
N CYS A 181 -8.03 -8.83 -5.00
CA CYS A 181 -7.92 -7.48 -5.53
C CYS A 181 -7.82 -6.44 -4.40
N GLN A 182 -6.65 -5.79 -4.27
CA GLN A 182 -6.43 -4.65 -3.38
C GLN A 182 -6.19 -3.39 -4.19
N ILE A 183 -7.27 -2.85 -4.76
CA ILE A 183 -7.22 -1.67 -5.64
C ILE A 183 -6.56 -0.46 -4.98
N TYR A 184 -6.64 -0.33 -3.66
CA TYR A 184 -6.05 0.78 -2.91
C TYR A 184 -4.52 0.72 -2.87
N ASP A 185 -3.91 -0.48 -2.86
CA ASP A 185 -2.45 -0.59 -2.93
C ASP A 185 -1.91 -0.35 -4.34
N ILE A 186 -2.74 -0.63 -5.36
CA ILE A 186 -2.42 -0.35 -6.77
C ILE A 186 -2.54 1.15 -7.04
N LEU A 187 -3.63 1.79 -6.59
CA LEU A 187 -4.03 3.13 -7.05
C LEU A 187 -4.04 4.21 -5.97
N GLY A 188 -3.98 3.89 -4.69
CA GLY A 188 -4.16 4.87 -3.60
C GLY A 188 -3.08 5.96 -3.58
N ILE A 189 -1.80 5.57 -3.54
CA ILE A 189 -0.66 6.51 -3.62
C ILE A 189 -0.69 7.36 -4.90
N PRO A 190 -0.77 6.77 -6.11
CA PRO A 190 -0.76 7.58 -7.34
C PRO A 190 -1.97 8.52 -7.41
N PHE A 191 -3.14 8.11 -6.89
CA PHE A 191 -4.31 8.98 -6.87
C PHE A 191 -4.14 10.19 -5.94
N ILE A 192 -3.54 10.01 -4.76
CA ILE A 192 -3.21 11.13 -3.86
C ILE A 192 -2.23 12.09 -4.56
N MET A 193 -1.25 11.57 -5.30
CA MET A 193 -0.31 12.41 -6.05
C MET A 193 -0.97 13.18 -7.20
N ILE A 194 -1.86 12.54 -7.97
CA ILE A 194 -2.64 13.19 -9.01
C ILE A 194 -3.51 14.30 -8.40
N CYS A 195 -4.18 14.04 -7.28
CA CYS A 195 -4.90 15.08 -6.53
C CYS A 195 -3.97 16.24 -6.15
N GLY A 196 -2.76 15.93 -5.68
CA GLY A 196 -1.69 16.90 -5.42
C GLY A 196 -1.37 17.79 -6.61
N ALA A 197 -1.23 17.21 -7.80
CA ALA A 197 -0.99 17.95 -9.02
C ALA A 197 -2.12 18.94 -9.33
N PHE A 198 -3.38 18.50 -9.25
CA PHE A 198 -4.53 19.36 -9.57
C PHE A 198 -4.72 20.48 -8.54
N VAL A 199 -4.40 20.25 -7.28
CA VAL A 199 -4.37 21.29 -6.25
C VAL A 199 -3.33 22.36 -6.57
N LEU A 200 -2.12 21.96 -6.94
CA LEU A 200 -1.06 22.89 -7.34
C LEU A 200 -1.41 23.65 -8.63
N LEU A 201 -2.01 22.97 -9.61
CA LEU A 201 -2.48 23.58 -10.85
C LEU A 201 -3.61 24.59 -10.61
N MET A 202 -4.53 24.29 -9.69
CA MET A 202 -5.62 25.19 -9.30
C MET A 202 -5.03 26.50 -8.73
N TYR A 203 -4.05 26.38 -7.85
CA TYR A 203 -3.37 27.55 -7.28
C TYR A 203 -2.62 28.36 -8.34
N GLU A 204 -1.87 27.70 -9.23
CA GLU A 204 -1.16 28.38 -10.34
C GLU A 204 -2.13 29.16 -11.25
N LYS A 205 -3.28 28.57 -11.60
CA LYS A 205 -4.29 29.23 -12.42
C LYS A 205 -4.87 30.46 -11.73
N GLN A 206 -5.15 30.37 -10.43
CA GLN A 206 -5.64 31.51 -9.65
C GLN A 206 -4.61 32.63 -9.56
N LEU A 207 -3.33 32.31 -9.31
CA LEU A 207 -2.25 33.30 -9.31
C LEU A 207 -2.13 34.03 -10.66
N GLN A 208 -2.32 33.31 -11.76
CA GLN A 208 -2.23 33.86 -13.12
C GLN A 208 -3.53 34.55 -13.59
N ASN A 209 -4.55 34.68 -12.72
CA ASN A 209 -5.89 35.17 -13.08
C ASN A 209 -6.49 34.46 -14.31
N LYS A 210 -6.21 33.15 -14.44
CA LYS A 210 -6.72 32.32 -15.53
C LYS A 210 -7.95 31.54 -15.08
N ASP A 211 -8.79 31.16 -16.04
CA ASP A 211 -9.91 30.27 -15.77
C ASP A 211 -9.45 28.97 -15.09
N SER A 212 -10.14 28.66 -13.98
CA SER A 212 -9.88 27.51 -13.12
C SER A 212 -11.11 26.61 -12.96
N ALA A 213 -12.22 26.90 -13.67
CA ALA A 213 -13.47 26.15 -13.57
C ALA A 213 -13.29 24.66 -13.90
N LYS A 214 -12.54 24.34 -14.97
CA LYS A 214 -12.24 22.95 -15.34
C LYS A 214 -11.47 22.21 -14.24
N VAL A 215 -10.46 22.86 -13.64
CA VAL A 215 -9.63 22.26 -12.57
C VAL A 215 -10.46 22.04 -11.30
N SER A 216 -11.32 23.01 -10.93
CA SER A 216 -12.28 22.88 -9.83
C SER A 216 -13.22 21.69 -10.04
N ASN A 217 -13.78 21.54 -11.24
CA ASN A 217 -14.67 20.42 -11.58
C ASN A 217 -13.95 19.08 -11.54
N THR A 218 -12.68 19.02 -11.97
CA THR A 218 -11.87 17.80 -11.83
C THR A 218 -11.63 17.43 -10.36
N LEU A 219 -11.28 18.38 -9.49
CA LEU A 219 -11.11 18.13 -8.05
C LEU A 219 -12.41 17.64 -7.39
N LYS A 220 -13.57 18.18 -7.77
CA LYS A 220 -14.89 17.69 -7.33
C LYS A 220 -15.18 16.28 -7.84
N SER A 221 -14.83 15.99 -9.09
CA SER A 221 -15.00 14.65 -9.69
C SER A 221 -14.11 13.62 -9.00
N PHE A 222 -12.86 13.95 -8.73
CA PHE A 222 -11.96 13.11 -7.93
C PHE A 222 -12.48 12.90 -6.51
N SER A 223 -13.04 13.94 -5.88
CA SER A 223 -13.67 13.82 -4.57
C SER A 223 -14.82 12.81 -4.57
N ALA A 224 -15.70 12.88 -5.57
CA ALA A 224 -16.80 11.93 -5.73
C ALA A 224 -16.30 10.51 -6.00
N LEU A 225 -15.29 10.36 -6.87
CA LEU A 225 -14.69 9.07 -7.19
C LEU A 225 -14.04 8.41 -5.97
N ILE A 226 -13.26 9.16 -5.19
CA ILE A 226 -12.65 8.68 -3.94
C ILE A 226 -13.73 8.16 -2.99
N ILE A 227 -14.78 8.96 -2.75
CA ILE A 227 -15.87 8.55 -1.86
C ILE A 227 -16.53 7.27 -2.38
N ALA A 228 -16.89 7.23 -3.66
CA ALA A 228 -17.60 6.08 -4.24
C ALA A 228 -16.77 4.79 -4.14
N VAL A 229 -15.50 4.84 -4.54
CA VAL A 229 -14.60 3.68 -4.54
C VAL A 229 -14.28 3.25 -3.10
N SER A 230 -13.93 4.19 -2.21
CA SER A 230 -13.62 3.86 -0.81
C SER A 230 -14.84 3.35 -0.05
N ALA A 231 -16.01 3.97 -0.23
CA ALA A 231 -17.24 3.51 0.41
C ALA A 231 -17.67 2.14 -0.12
N GLY A 232 -17.60 1.92 -1.44
CA GLY A 232 -17.89 0.62 -2.05
C GLY A 232 -16.95 -0.47 -1.53
N PHE A 233 -15.65 -0.19 -1.44
CA PHE A 233 -14.67 -1.13 -0.91
C PHE A 233 -14.90 -1.45 0.58
N ILE A 234 -15.10 -0.42 1.42
CA ILE A 234 -15.37 -0.60 2.86
C ILE A 234 -16.67 -1.39 3.06
N ALA A 235 -17.74 -1.03 2.34
CA ALA A 235 -19.03 -1.71 2.42
C ALA A 235 -18.94 -3.17 1.98
N TRP A 236 -18.25 -3.45 0.86
CA TRP A 236 -17.98 -4.82 0.41
C TRP A 236 -17.25 -5.61 1.50
N ARG A 237 -16.12 -5.08 2.00
CA ARG A 237 -15.27 -5.81 2.95
C ARG A 237 -15.98 -6.04 4.27
N LEU A 238 -16.67 -5.03 4.79
CA LEU A 238 -17.48 -5.16 5.99
C LEU A 238 -18.62 -6.17 5.76
N GLY A 239 -19.31 -6.10 4.62
CA GLY A 239 -20.38 -7.04 4.26
C GLY A 239 -19.90 -8.49 4.20
N VAL A 240 -18.75 -8.75 3.57
CA VAL A 240 -18.12 -10.09 3.57
C VAL A 240 -17.80 -10.53 5.00
N ARG A 241 -17.17 -9.68 5.81
CA ARG A 241 -16.83 -10.01 7.21
C ARG A 241 -18.07 -10.27 8.07
N THR A 242 -19.13 -9.48 7.90
CA THR A 242 -20.40 -9.68 8.60
C THR A 242 -21.06 -10.99 8.17
N TYR A 243 -21.06 -11.30 6.88
CA TYR A 243 -21.57 -12.59 6.38
C TYR A 243 -20.79 -13.78 6.92
N GLU A 244 -19.45 -13.72 6.88
CA GLU A 244 -18.56 -14.73 7.48
C GLU A 244 -18.89 -14.93 8.96
N LEU A 245 -19.02 -13.84 9.72
CA LEU A 245 -19.36 -13.88 11.14
C LEU A 245 -20.73 -14.52 11.38
N ILE A 246 -21.77 -14.11 10.65
CA ILE A 246 -23.14 -14.62 10.82
C ILE A 246 -23.16 -16.14 10.64
N ARG A 247 -22.57 -16.64 9.55
CA ARG A 247 -22.53 -18.10 9.26
C ARG A 247 -21.80 -18.88 10.34
N VAL A 248 -20.64 -18.39 10.75
CA VAL A 248 -19.84 -19.07 11.78
C VAL A 248 -20.56 -19.06 13.13
N MET A 249 -21.22 -17.95 13.47
CA MET A 249 -21.99 -17.83 14.71
C MET A 249 -23.28 -18.65 14.71
N SER A 250 -23.93 -18.82 13.54
CA SER A 250 -25.10 -19.71 13.38
C SER A 250 -24.76 -21.20 13.50
N GLY A 251 -23.47 -21.55 13.53
CA GLY A 251 -23.00 -22.93 13.68
C GLY A 251 -22.62 -23.62 12.37
N ASP A 252 -22.60 -22.89 11.25
CA ASP A 252 -22.14 -23.44 9.98
C ASP A 252 -20.64 -23.75 10.08
N LYS A 253 -20.23 -24.93 9.57
CA LYS A 253 -18.82 -25.27 9.33
C LYS A 253 -18.31 -24.55 8.08
N TYR A 254 -18.25 -23.22 8.16
CA TYR A 254 -17.91 -22.34 7.06
C TYR A 254 -16.45 -21.87 7.16
N SER A 255 -15.66 -22.19 6.13
CA SER A 255 -14.26 -21.73 6.03
C SER A 255 -14.19 -20.31 5.48
N VAL A 256 -13.72 -19.37 6.31
CA VAL A 256 -13.55 -17.95 5.93
C VAL A 256 -12.33 -17.74 5.02
N TRP A 257 -12.24 -16.57 4.39
CA TRP A 257 -11.11 -16.25 3.50
C TRP A 257 -10.09 -15.28 4.13
N LEU A 258 -8.81 -15.60 3.95
CA LEU A 258 -7.64 -14.88 4.43
C LEU A 258 -6.86 -14.29 3.25
N PRO A 259 -6.60 -12.97 3.25
CA PRO A 259 -5.76 -12.37 2.23
C PRO A 259 -4.28 -12.64 2.52
N PHE A 260 -3.57 -13.21 1.54
CA PHE A 260 -2.14 -13.46 1.60
C PHE A 260 -1.39 -12.72 0.49
N THR A 261 -0.21 -12.23 0.86
CA THR A 261 0.77 -11.61 -0.03
C THR A 261 2.09 -12.37 0.10
N VAL A 262 2.72 -12.68 -1.04
CA VAL A 262 4.10 -13.21 -1.07
C VAL A 262 5.04 -12.02 -1.20
N MET A 263 6.07 -11.88 -0.36
CA MET A 263 6.93 -10.69 -0.43
C MET A 263 7.80 -10.65 -1.70
N GLU A 264 8.19 -11.81 -2.22
CA GLU A 264 9.02 -11.92 -3.44
C GLU A 264 8.23 -11.74 -4.74
N SER A 265 6.89 -11.67 -4.67
CA SER A 265 6.02 -11.58 -5.85
C SER A 265 4.91 -10.55 -5.66
N GLN A 266 4.42 -9.96 -6.74
CA GLN A 266 3.25 -9.08 -6.68
C GLN A 266 1.92 -9.85 -6.55
N THR A 267 1.98 -11.19 -6.55
CA THR A 267 0.82 -12.05 -6.43
C THR A 267 0.14 -11.94 -5.06
N ARG A 268 -1.18 -11.79 -5.09
CA ARG A 268 -2.02 -11.73 -3.90
C ARG A 268 -3.22 -12.64 -4.09
N TYR A 269 -3.50 -13.45 -3.09
CA TYR A 269 -4.58 -14.40 -3.15
C TYR A 269 -5.28 -14.52 -1.81
N MET A 270 -6.50 -15.02 -1.87
CA MET A 270 -7.25 -15.45 -0.72
C MET A 270 -7.02 -16.94 -0.54
N CYS A 271 -6.67 -17.33 0.68
CA CYS A 271 -6.65 -18.73 1.14
C CYS A 271 -7.82 -18.95 2.08
N ARG A 272 -8.29 -20.19 2.19
CA ARG A 272 -9.28 -20.52 3.21
C ARG A 272 -8.62 -20.46 4.60
N LEU A 273 -9.44 -20.33 5.63
CA LEU A 273 -9.11 -20.70 7.00
C LEU A 273 -10.08 -21.81 7.37
N PRO A 274 -9.65 -23.08 7.28
CA PRO A 274 -10.55 -24.22 7.37
C PRO A 274 -11.10 -24.34 8.78
N PHE A 275 -12.39 -24.65 8.86
CA PHE A 275 -13.03 -24.89 10.15
C PHE A 275 -12.48 -26.15 10.82
N GLU A 276 -12.07 -27.12 10.00
CA GLU A 276 -11.59 -28.44 10.39
C GLU A 276 -10.26 -28.38 11.16
N ASP A 277 -9.42 -27.38 10.89
CA ASP A 277 -8.12 -27.23 11.55
C ASP A 277 -8.23 -26.55 12.93
N ALA A 278 -9.44 -26.16 13.35
CA ALA A 278 -9.65 -25.55 14.65
C ALA A 278 -9.67 -26.61 15.76
N VAL A 279 -9.02 -26.31 16.88
CA VAL A 279 -9.00 -27.21 18.06
C VAL A 279 -10.40 -27.44 18.65
N SER A 280 -11.33 -26.51 18.41
CA SER A 280 -12.75 -26.66 18.69
C SER A 280 -13.59 -25.64 17.91
N ALA A 281 -14.90 -25.93 17.77
CA ALA A 281 -15.85 -24.99 17.17
C ALA A 281 -15.87 -23.63 17.89
N GLN A 282 -15.71 -23.63 19.22
CA GLN A 282 -15.69 -22.39 20.00
C GLN A 282 -14.41 -21.59 19.76
N ALA A 283 -13.26 -22.26 19.63
CA ALA A 283 -11.99 -21.62 19.31
C ALA A 283 -12.06 -20.93 17.93
N TYR A 284 -12.62 -21.61 16.93
CA TYR A 284 -12.87 -21.01 15.61
C TYR A 284 -13.77 -19.76 15.71
N LYS A 285 -14.91 -19.87 16.40
CA LYS A 285 -15.84 -18.74 16.61
C LYS A 285 -15.14 -17.54 17.26
N ASN A 286 -14.32 -17.78 18.29
CA ASN A 286 -13.59 -16.72 18.98
C ASN A 286 -12.62 -15.99 18.03
N VAL A 287 -11.90 -16.73 17.17
CA VAL A 287 -11.01 -16.14 16.18
C VAL A 287 -11.79 -15.27 15.20
N ILE A 288 -12.88 -15.79 14.62
CA ILE A 288 -13.68 -15.03 13.65
C ILE A 288 -14.30 -13.77 14.29
N LEU A 289 -14.80 -13.89 15.53
CA LEU A 289 -15.33 -12.75 16.29
C LEU A 289 -14.25 -11.70 16.54
N PHE A 290 -13.08 -12.12 17.02
CA PHE A 290 -11.97 -11.22 17.31
C PHE A 290 -11.57 -10.42 16.06
N ARG A 291 -11.45 -11.11 14.91
CA ARG A 291 -11.11 -10.47 13.64
C ARG A 291 -12.15 -9.45 13.20
N TYR A 292 -13.43 -9.76 13.38
CA TYR A 292 -14.50 -8.80 13.12
C TYR A 292 -14.41 -7.56 14.02
N LEU A 293 -14.21 -7.76 15.33
CA LEU A 293 -14.08 -6.68 16.31
C LEU A 293 -12.83 -5.82 16.08
N ARG A 294 -11.75 -6.41 15.57
CA ARG A 294 -10.55 -5.70 15.15
C ARG A 294 -10.77 -4.87 13.89
N ASP A 295 -11.37 -5.47 12.86
CA ASP A 295 -11.48 -4.83 11.54
C ASP A 295 -12.46 -3.64 11.56
N LEU A 296 -13.50 -3.69 12.41
CA LEU A 296 -14.53 -2.64 12.51
C LEU A 296 -13.98 -1.23 12.83
N PRO A 297 -13.20 -1.00 13.90
CA PRO A 297 -12.61 0.31 14.18
C PRO A 297 -11.64 0.75 13.07
N VAL A 298 -10.91 -0.18 12.45
CA VAL A 298 -10.03 0.13 11.32
C VAL A 298 -10.83 0.67 10.13
N PHE A 299 -11.96 0.05 9.78
CA PHE A 299 -12.86 0.55 8.73
C PHE A 299 -13.47 1.91 9.07
N ALA A 300 -13.90 2.13 10.32
CA ALA A 300 -14.48 3.40 10.73
C ALA A 300 -13.46 4.55 10.65
N LEU A 301 -12.24 4.31 11.15
CA LEU A 301 -11.17 5.31 11.16
C LEU A 301 -10.67 5.63 9.74
N THR A 302 -10.48 4.61 8.91
CA THR A 302 -10.07 4.79 7.50
C THR A 302 -11.15 5.52 6.71
N GLY A 303 -12.43 5.17 6.87
CA GLY A 303 -13.56 5.88 6.26
C GLY A 303 -13.62 7.36 6.68
N ALA A 304 -13.45 7.64 7.98
CA ALA A 304 -13.40 9.01 8.49
C ALA A 304 -12.20 9.79 7.95
N ALA A 305 -11.05 9.14 7.78
CA ALA A 305 -9.85 9.75 7.18
C ALA A 305 -10.09 10.14 5.71
N VAL A 306 -10.71 9.25 4.93
CA VAL A 306 -11.09 9.53 3.54
C VAL A 306 -12.01 10.75 3.46
N LEU A 307 -13.03 10.84 4.32
CA LEU A 307 -13.92 12.00 4.37
C LEU A 307 -13.18 13.30 4.70
N ALA A 308 -12.22 13.25 5.63
CA ALA A 308 -11.39 14.39 5.97
C ALA A 308 -10.53 14.84 4.78
N PHE A 309 -9.89 13.90 4.07
CA PHE A 309 -9.10 14.20 2.87
C PHE A 309 -9.97 14.78 1.74
N VAL A 310 -11.14 14.21 1.48
CA VAL A 310 -12.07 14.71 0.46
C VAL A 310 -12.54 16.13 0.77
N ARG A 311 -12.77 16.47 2.04
CA ARG A 311 -13.09 17.85 2.43
C ARG A 311 -11.98 18.84 2.06
N VAL A 312 -10.71 18.43 2.13
CA VAL A 312 -9.58 19.26 1.66
C VAL A 312 -9.68 19.51 0.15
N LEU A 313 -9.95 18.48 -0.65
CA LEU A 313 -10.10 18.62 -2.10
C LEU A 313 -11.28 19.52 -2.48
N LEU A 314 -12.44 19.35 -1.84
CA LEU A 314 -13.63 20.16 -2.08
C LEU A 314 -13.45 21.63 -1.68
N ASN A 315 -12.78 21.90 -0.55
CA ASN A 315 -12.45 23.27 -0.16
C ASN A 315 -11.44 23.87 -1.15
N THR A 316 -10.44 23.09 -1.57
CA THR A 316 -9.47 23.53 -2.57
C THR A 316 -10.11 23.85 -3.92
N ALA A 317 -11.13 23.09 -4.32
CA ALA A 317 -11.91 23.37 -5.52
C ALA A 317 -12.66 24.72 -5.44
N LYS A 318 -12.89 25.27 -4.24
CA LYS A 318 -13.44 26.62 -4.01
C LYS A 318 -12.37 27.71 -3.92
N GLY A 319 -11.10 27.36 -4.07
CA GLY A 319 -9.97 28.29 -3.90
C GLY A 319 -9.49 28.48 -2.47
N GLU A 320 -9.94 27.65 -1.54
CA GLU A 320 -9.44 27.60 -0.16
C GLU A 320 -8.28 26.60 -0.09
N PHE A 321 -7.02 27.07 -0.10
CA PHE A 321 -5.84 26.20 -0.08
C PHE A 321 -5.29 26.01 1.34
N ASN A 322 -4.51 26.97 1.82
CA ASN A 322 -3.84 26.93 3.12
C ASN A 322 -4.69 27.61 4.21
N THR A 323 -5.89 27.10 4.47
CA THR A 323 -6.76 27.61 5.53
C THR A 323 -6.60 26.80 6.83
N LYS A 324 -6.90 27.41 7.99
CA LYS A 324 -6.96 26.70 9.29
C LYS A 324 -7.84 25.43 9.20
N ARG A 325 -8.94 25.50 8.45
CA ARG A 325 -9.88 24.39 8.23
C ARG A 325 -9.22 23.23 7.47
N ASN A 326 -8.54 23.49 6.36
CA ASN A 326 -7.86 22.46 5.58
C ASN A 326 -6.69 21.85 6.35
N ARG A 327 -5.91 22.67 7.08
CA ARG A 327 -4.84 22.17 7.97
C ARG A 327 -5.40 21.21 9.02
N LYS A 328 -6.56 21.53 9.62
CA LYS A 328 -7.25 20.64 10.56
C LYS A 328 -7.71 19.34 9.90
N HIS A 329 -8.32 19.40 8.72
CA HIS A 329 -8.77 18.20 8.00
C HIS A 329 -7.61 17.27 7.62
N LEU A 330 -6.50 17.81 7.10
CA LEU A 330 -5.29 17.04 6.83
C LEU A 330 -4.74 16.37 8.09
N ARG A 331 -4.63 17.13 9.19
CA ARG A 331 -4.16 16.60 10.49
C ARG A 331 -5.05 15.48 11.00
N ASN A 332 -6.37 15.66 10.92
CA ASN A 332 -7.34 14.64 11.32
C ASN A 332 -7.22 13.39 10.45
N SER A 333 -7.10 13.54 9.12
CA SER A 333 -6.90 12.40 8.22
C SER A 333 -5.65 11.60 8.58
N MET A 334 -4.52 12.28 8.85
CA MET A 334 -3.28 11.62 9.25
C MET A 334 -3.44 10.90 10.60
N LEU A 335 -4.01 11.58 11.61
CA LEU A 335 -4.20 11.02 12.95
C LEU A 335 -5.10 9.77 12.92
N LEU A 336 -6.20 9.82 12.17
CA LEU A 336 -7.13 8.70 12.03
C LEU A 336 -6.46 7.48 11.38
N LEU A 337 -5.65 7.68 10.33
CA LEU A 337 -4.89 6.60 9.70
C LEU A 337 -3.79 6.04 10.61
N THR A 338 -3.09 6.89 11.37
CA THR A 338 -2.13 6.45 12.39
C THR A 338 -2.82 5.63 13.48
N SER A 339 -3.99 6.05 13.95
CA SER A 339 -4.78 5.27 14.91
C SER A 339 -5.24 3.94 14.33
N ALA A 340 -5.68 3.91 13.07
CA ALA A 340 -6.07 2.67 12.38
C ALA A 340 -4.88 1.69 12.27
N SER A 341 -3.71 2.20 11.91
CA SER A 341 -2.44 1.46 11.89
C SER A 341 -2.09 0.86 13.25
N LEU A 342 -2.16 1.68 14.31
CA LEU A 342 -1.83 1.23 15.66
C LEU A 342 -2.78 0.13 16.13
N ILE A 343 -4.09 0.31 15.93
CA ILE A 343 -5.10 -0.69 16.28
C ILE A 343 -4.86 -1.99 15.51
N LEU A 344 -4.64 -1.89 14.19
CA LEU A 344 -4.39 -3.05 13.35
C LEU A 344 -3.21 -3.88 13.87
N ASN A 345 -2.05 -3.24 14.11
CA ASN A 345 -0.84 -3.94 14.53
C ASN A 345 -0.92 -4.47 15.97
N ILE A 346 -1.44 -3.69 16.92
CA ILE A 346 -1.61 -4.16 18.31
C ILE A 346 -2.58 -5.33 18.36
N ALA A 347 -3.74 -5.21 17.73
CA ALA A 347 -4.71 -6.31 17.68
C ALA A 347 -4.17 -7.50 16.88
N GLY A 348 -3.33 -7.27 15.88
CA GLY A 348 -2.65 -8.32 15.13
C GLY A 348 -1.71 -9.18 15.98
N TRP A 349 -1.05 -8.58 16.97
CA TRP A 349 -0.26 -9.34 17.94
C TRP A 349 -1.14 -10.30 18.76
N PHE A 350 -2.28 -9.82 19.27
CA PHE A 350 -3.26 -10.67 19.96
C PHE A 350 -3.91 -11.72 19.02
N GLU A 351 -4.13 -11.36 17.74
CA GLU A 351 -4.66 -12.29 16.73
C GLU A 351 -3.71 -13.48 16.55
N THR A 352 -2.40 -13.23 16.51
CA THR A 352 -1.38 -14.27 16.32
C THR A 352 -1.38 -15.27 17.48
N ASP A 353 -1.41 -14.79 18.72
CA ASP A 353 -1.53 -15.65 19.90
C ASP A 353 -2.85 -16.45 19.91
N LEU A 354 -3.94 -15.80 19.47
CA LEU A 354 -5.23 -16.47 19.35
C LEU A 354 -5.23 -17.56 18.27
N PHE A 355 -4.59 -17.34 17.13
CA PHE A 355 -4.39 -18.34 16.08
C PHE A 355 -3.63 -19.55 16.63
N ASN A 356 -2.47 -19.32 17.26
CA ASN A 356 -1.60 -20.38 17.76
C ASN A 356 -2.26 -21.26 18.85
N ARG A 357 -3.23 -20.71 19.59
CA ARG A 357 -4.00 -21.46 20.60
C ARG A 357 -5.26 -22.12 20.04
N SER A 358 -5.77 -21.66 18.90
CA SER A 358 -7.08 -22.03 18.38
C SER A 358 -7.04 -22.98 17.18
N PHE A 359 -5.87 -23.13 16.56
CA PHE A 359 -5.68 -23.96 15.36
C PHE A 359 -4.52 -24.93 15.52
N THR A 360 -4.62 -26.05 14.80
CA THR A 360 -3.51 -26.97 14.54
C THR A 360 -2.88 -26.69 13.17
N GLY A 361 -1.79 -27.39 12.85
CA GLY A 361 -1.12 -27.25 11.55
C GLY A 361 -0.54 -25.86 11.33
N ILE A 362 -0.55 -25.39 10.08
CA ILE A 362 0.05 -24.12 9.65
C ILE A 362 -0.50 -22.89 10.39
N PHE A 363 -1.79 -22.88 10.73
CA PHE A 363 -2.44 -21.76 11.42
C PHE A 363 -2.23 -21.82 12.94
N GLY A 364 -1.73 -22.94 13.46
CA GLY A 364 -1.25 -23.08 14.84
C GLY A 364 0.18 -22.59 15.05
N ASN A 365 0.92 -22.29 13.96
CA ASN A 365 2.31 -21.84 14.00
C ASN A 365 2.49 -20.49 13.28
N THR A 366 1.60 -19.54 13.55
CA THR A 366 1.68 -18.18 12.99
C THR A 366 2.69 -17.34 13.76
N THR A 367 3.43 -16.50 13.02
CA THR A 367 4.37 -15.54 13.60
C THR A 367 3.92 -14.12 13.33
N TYR A 368 3.96 -13.28 14.37
CA TYR A 368 3.57 -11.88 14.27
C TYR A 368 4.49 -11.12 13.30
N THR A 369 3.89 -10.21 12.54
CA THR A 369 4.62 -9.26 11.72
C THR A 369 3.90 -7.92 11.65
N ILE A 370 4.64 -6.88 11.32
CA ILE A 370 4.04 -5.57 11.10
C ILE A 370 3.27 -5.57 9.77
N ALA A 371 2.07 -5.01 9.76
CA ALA A 371 1.17 -5.00 8.60
C ALA A 371 1.77 -4.35 7.35
N LEU A 372 2.83 -3.54 7.53
CA LEU A 372 3.63 -2.95 6.46
C LEU A 372 4.24 -4.01 5.54
N ARG A 373 4.66 -5.18 6.07
CA ARG A 373 5.23 -6.25 5.26
C ARG A 373 4.22 -6.89 4.30
N ALA A 374 2.95 -6.92 4.68
CA ALA A 374 1.86 -7.37 3.82
C ALA A 374 1.34 -6.28 2.87
N MET A 375 1.95 -5.09 2.87
CA MET A 375 1.48 -3.89 2.14
C MET A 375 0.07 -3.44 2.51
N THR A 376 -0.44 -3.86 3.68
CA THR A 376 -1.83 -3.58 4.10
C THR A 376 -1.95 -2.41 5.09
N GLU A 377 -0.89 -1.61 5.19
CA GLU A 377 -0.64 -0.68 6.28
C GLU A 377 -1.15 0.75 6.00
N PRO A 378 -2.11 1.27 6.80
CA PRO A 378 -2.57 2.66 6.69
C PRO A 378 -1.47 3.72 6.80
N LEU A 379 -0.37 3.42 7.50
CA LEU A 379 0.71 4.39 7.74
C LEU A 379 1.41 4.88 6.46
N LEU A 380 1.45 4.06 5.40
CA LEU A 380 2.03 4.47 4.12
C LEU A 380 1.27 5.67 3.53
N TYR A 381 -0.05 5.69 3.65
CA TYR A 381 -0.90 6.80 3.22
C TYR A 381 -0.69 8.06 4.07
N VAL A 382 -0.37 7.91 5.36
CA VAL A 382 -0.02 9.03 6.24
C VAL A 382 1.21 9.76 5.71
N ALA A 383 2.25 9.04 5.29
CA ALA A 383 3.46 9.64 4.76
C ALA A 383 3.17 10.45 3.47
N VAL A 384 2.35 9.91 2.58
CA VAL A 384 1.96 10.59 1.32
C VAL A 384 1.06 11.82 1.60
N ILE A 385 0.11 11.72 2.54
CA ILE A 385 -0.73 12.85 2.95
C ILE A 385 0.09 13.93 3.66
N TRP A 386 1.07 13.54 4.48
CA TRP A 386 1.99 14.47 5.14
C TRP A 386 2.82 15.24 4.13
N PHE A 387 3.33 14.55 3.11
CA PHE A 387 4.01 15.14 1.97
C PHE A 387 3.12 16.17 1.26
N PHE A 388 1.92 15.75 0.84
CA PHE A 388 0.93 16.62 0.21
C PHE A 388 0.55 17.82 1.09
N GLY A 389 0.33 17.59 2.38
CA GLY A 389 -0.06 18.63 3.35
C GLY A 389 1.05 19.66 3.60
N THR A 390 2.31 19.27 3.45
CA THR A 390 3.45 20.19 3.54
C THR A 390 3.52 21.10 2.32
N TYR A 391 3.22 20.59 1.12
CA TYR A 391 3.09 21.41 -0.08
C TYR A 391 1.93 22.40 -0.02
N LEU A 392 0.76 21.94 0.46
CA LEU A 392 -0.39 22.83 0.67
C LEU A 392 -0.08 23.98 1.64
N GLN A 393 0.68 23.71 2.69
CA GLN A 393 1.10 24.74 3.66
C GLN A 393 2.15 25.72 3.11
N ALA A 394 2.77 25.41 1.98
CA ALA A 394 3.70 26.31 1.32
C ALA A 394 3.00 27.34 0.41
N ILE A 395 1.71 27.15 0.12
CA ILE A 395 0.87 28.17 -0.49
C ILE A 395 0.63 29.29 0.55
N PRO A 396 0.90 30.57 0.23
CA PRO A 396 0.60 31.71 1.09
C PRO A 396 -0.84 31.64 1.62
N GLU A 397 -1.02 31.89 2.91
CA GLU A 397 -2.34 32.08 3.48
C GLU A 397 -2.90 33.37 2.87
N LYS A 398 -4.11 33.32 2.28
CA LYS A 398 -4.78 34.56 1.87
C LYS A 398 -4.99 35.38 3.14
N SER A 399 -4.42 36.59 3.18
CA SER A 399 -4.82 37.60 4.16
C SER A 399 -6.31 37.85 3.91
N GLU A 400 -7.15 37.54 4.89
CA GLU A 400 -8.55 37.96 4.90
C GLU A 400 -8.66 39.48 4.88
#